data_AF-A0A0M0X3N0-F1
#
_entry.id   AF-A0A0M0X3N0-F1
#
_cell.length_a   1.000
_cell.length_b   1.000
_cell.length_c   1.000
_cell.angle_alpha   90.00
_cell.angle_beta   90.00
_cell.angle_gamma   90.00
#
_symmetry.space_group_name_H-M   'P 1'
#
loop_
_entity.id
_entity.type
_entity.pdbx_description
1 polymer ?
#
loop_
_entity_poly.entity_id
_entity_poly.type
_entity_poly.pdbx_seq_one_letter_code
_entity_poly.pdbx_strand_id
1 'polypeptide(L)'
;MECIVTGKTKMKKGKVCMSLYNESSGSYIRPLKPDREYFTEEEVAQIDLFSIVEIEESPNQEDNTVPHVEDTIISSLTCLTNDPDKFLDEDEIEDFLAGIAVESADDIFGYDEDDNPYLILDNRNWGLRPNTGERSLGTVEVTWVKIYKDYYDKVRVDFEDVSGKTYTHAPLVIQATDDEIDSMLGEFNAEDYDSMYLRLSLARPYHADAWEDWLCALQVSNVNVFSEVYEY
;
A
#
# COMPACT_ATOMS: atom_id res chain seq x y z
N MET A 1 14.16 -4.85 15.20
CA MET A 1 14.33 -3.92 14.06
C MET A 1 13.15 -2.99 14.05
N GLU A 2 13.38 -1.68 14.10
CA GLU A 2 12.30 -0.69 14.07
C GLU A 2 11.81 -0.46 12.64
N CYS A 3 10.49 -0.35 12.47
CA CYS A 3 9.84 -0.11 11.18
C CYS A 3 8.61 0.78 11.38
N ILE A 4 8.22 1.51 10.34
CA ILE A 4 7.00 2.33 10.31
C ILE A 4 5.88 1.54 9.62
N VAL A 5 4.69 1.51 10.20
CA VAL A 5 3.51 0.86 9.61
C VAL A 5 2.97 1.72 8.46
N THR A 6 3.07 1.25 7.22
CA THR A 6 2.65 2.03 6.03
C THR A 6 1.30 1.61 5.46
N GLY A 7 0.78 0.46 5.90
CA GLY A 7 -0.49 -0.05 5.40
C GLY A 7 -1.07 -1.17 6.26
N LYS A 8 -2.39 -1.15 6.40
CA LYS A 8 -3.20 -2.24 6.95
C LYS A 8 -4.31 -2.53 5.96
N THR A 9 -4.32 -3.74 5.43
CA THR A 9 -5.29 -4.18 4.43
C THR A 9 -6.21 -5.23 5.01
N LYS A 10 -7.52 -4.94 5.01
CA LYS A 10 -8.53 -5.89 5.46
C LYS A 10 -8.66 -7.05 4.47
N MET A 11 -8.48 -8.27 4.96
CA MET A 11 -8.61 -9.50 4.17
C MET A 11 -9.86 -10.29 4.57
N LYS A 12 -10.13 -11.36 3.82
CA LYS A 12 -11.21 -12.29 4.15
C LYS A 12 -10.92 -12.99 5.49
N LYS A 13 -11.99 -13.34 6.21
CA LYS A 13 -11.96 -14.09 7.48
C LYS A 13 -11.26 -13.37 8.65
N GLY A 14 -11.35 -12.04 8.69
CA GLY A 14 -10.79 -11.23 9.79
C GLY A 14 -9.26 -11.25 9.85
N LYS A 15 -8.61 -11.53 8.71
CA LYS A 15 -7.15 -11.42 8.56
C LYS A 15 -6.78 -10.01 8.09
N VAL A 16 -5.58 -9.56 8.43
CA VAL A 16 -5.02 -8.27 8.04
C VAL A 16 -3.66 -8.50 7.40
N CYS A 17 -3.48 -7.98 6.18
CA CYS A 17 -2.16 -7.85 5.58
C CYS A 17 -1.59 -6.50 6.00
N MET A 18 -0.54 -6.51 6.80
CA MET A 18 0.18 -5.32 7.19
C MET A 18 1.37 -5.09 6.26
N SER A 19 1.75 -3.84 6.03
CA SER A 19 3.06 -3.50 5.46
C SER A 19 3.77 -2.52 6.36
N LEU A 20 5.07 -2.72 6.44
CA LEU A 20 6.00 -1.91 7.19
C LEU A 20 7.03 -1.32 6.23
N TYR A 21 7.72 -0.28 6.66
CA TYR A 21 8.90 0.26 6.00
C TYR A 21 10.06 0.28 6.99
N ASN A 22 11.18 -0.33 6.60
CA ASN A 22 12.42 -0.25 7.35
C ASN A 22 13.27 0.87 6.76
N GLU A 23 13.35 1.99 7.47
CA GLU A 23 14.14 3.15 7.05
C GLU A 23 15.63 2.84 6.98
N SER A 24 16.15 1.96 7.84
CA SER A 24 17.58 1.62 7.87
C SER A 24 18.03 0.90 6.59
N SER A 25 17.14 0.11 5.97
CA SER A 25 17.41 -0.58 4.71
C SER A 25 16.76 0.09 3.49
N GLY A 26 15.90 1.09 3.70
CA GLY A 26 15.15 1.75 2.63
C GLY A 26 14.17 0.82 1.91
N SER A 27 13.55 -0.12 2.62
CA SER A 27 12.75 -1.18 1.99
C SER A 27 11.44 -1.49 2.71
N TYR A 28 10.42 -1.82 1.92
CA TYR A 28 9.17 -2.36 2.45
C TYR A 28 9.33 -3.78 2.98
N ILE A 29 8.51 -4.10 3.97
CA ILE A 29 8.40 -5.42 4.58
C ILE A 29 6.92 -5.76 4.69
N ARG A 30 6.55 -6.98 4.29
CA ARG A 30 5.25 -7.59 4.58
C ARG A 30 5.45 -8.65 5.66
N PRO A 31 5.26 -8.30 6.95
CA PRO A 31 5.47 -9.26 8.02
C PRO A 31 4.41 -10.37 7.97
N LEU A 32 4.86 -11.60 8.19
CA LEU A 32 4.06 -12.80 8.27
C LEU A 32 4.44 -13.59 9.53
N LYS A 33 3.49 -14.34 10.09
CA LYS A 33 3.73 -15.23 11.23
C LYS A 33 4.60 -16.44 10.83
N PRO A 34 5.16 -17.20 11.80
CA PRO A 34 6.06 -18.34 11.55
C PRO A 34 5.55 -19.41 10.57
N ASP A 35 4.24 -19.51 10.36
CA ASP A 35 3.54 -20.41 9.43
C ASP A 35 3.13 -19.73 8.10
N ARG A 36 3.73 -18.57 7.79
CA ARG A 36 3.38 -17.66 6.69
C ARG A 36 1.92 -17.16 6.75
N GLU A 37 1.29 -17.18 7.93
CA GLU A 37 -0.04 -16.61 8.10
C GLU A 37 -0.02 -15.09 8.29
N TYR A 38 -1.07 -14.44 7.79
CA TYR A 38 -1.38 -13.05 8.09
C TYR A 38 -1.87 -12.87 9.54
N PHE A 39 -1.73 -11.65 10.06
CA PHE A 39 -2.29 -11.24 11.34
C PHE A 39 -3.82 -11.25 11.32
N THR A 40 -4.45 -11.29 12.49
CA THR A 40 -5.88 -11.08 12.66
C THR A 40 -6.17 -9.61 12.99
N GLU A 41 -7.40 -9.18 12.76
CA GLU A 41 -7.85 -7.83 13.14
C GLU A 41 -7.64 -7.54 14.63
N GLU A 42 -7.82 -8.53 15.51
CA GLU A 42 -7.61 -8.40 16.95
C GLU A 42 -6.14 -8.19 17.32
N GLU A 43 -5.22 -8.91 16.66
CA GLU A 43 -3.78 -8.82 16.92
C GLU A 43 -3.20 -7.43 16.60
N VAL A 44 -3.78 -6.72 15.63
CA VAL A 44 -3.29 -5.41 15.16
C VAL A 44 -4.24 -4.26 15.49
N ALA A 45 -5.26 -4.49 16.33
CA ALA A 45 -6.29 -3.51 16.62
C ALA A 45 -5.76 -2.21 17.25
N GLN A 46 -4.62 -2.27 17.94
CA GLN A 46 -3.98 -1.14 18.63
C GLN A 46 -2.80 -0.53 17.84
N ILE A 47 -2.56 -1.00 16.61
CA ILE A 47 -1.45 -0.55 15.77
C ILE A 47 -2.03 0.37 14.71
N ASP A 48 -1.77 1.67 14.80
CA ASP A 48 -2.26 2.63 13.81
C ASP A 48 -1.29 2.76 12.62
N LEU A 49 -1.80 3.30 11.50
CA LEU A 49 -0.93 3.66 10.39
C LEU A 49 0.08 4.69 10.87
N PHE A 50 1.32 4.60 10.39
CA PHE A 50 2.47 5.42 10.81
C PHE A 50 2.94 5.23 12.26
N SER A 51 2.41 4.22 12.96
CA SER A 51 3.00 3.76 14.22
C SER A 51 4.38 3.13 13.99
N ILE A 52 5.30 3.35 14.94
CA ILE A 52 6.60 2.68 14.96
C ILE A 52 6.48 1.35 15.70
N VAL A 53 6.90 0.28 15.04
CA VAL A 53 6.90 -1.09 15.57
C VAL A 53 8.30 -1.67 15.57
N GLU A 54 8.58 -2.55 16.52
CA GLU A 54 9.76 -3.40 16.49
C GLU A 54 9.40 -4.81 16.05
N ILE A 55 10.12 -5.33 15.06
CA ILE A 55 10.02 -6.72 14.62
C ILE A 55 11.32 -7.48 14.84
N GLU A 56 11.21 -8.77 15.10
CA GLU A 56 12.33 -9.71 15.05
C GLU A 56 12.11 -10.69 13.90
N GLU A 57 13.03 -10.71 12.94
CA GLU A 57 12.96 -11.64 11.81
C GLU A 57 13.31 -13.06 12.24
N SER A 58 12.57 -14.00 11.69
CA SER A 58 12.91 -15.42 11.73
C SER A 58 13.59 -15.83 10.42
N PRO A 59 14.46 -16.85 10.43
CA PRO A 59 15.03 -17.38 9.21
C PRO A 59 13.94 -17.78 8.21
N ASN A 60 13.93 -17.15 7.04
CA ASN A 60 13.00 -17.51 5.98
C ASN A 60 13.47 -18.85 5.37
N GLN A 61 12.61 -19.88 5.41
CA GLN A 61 12.96 -21.21 4.92
C GLN A 61 12.76 -21.36 3.41
N GLU A 62 12.06 -20.41 2.78
CA GLU A 62 11.72 -20.42 1.35
C GLU A 62 12.02 -19.05 0.74
N ASP A 63 12.48 -19.05 -0.51
CA ASP A 63 12.69 -17.81 -1.27
C ASP A 63 11.33 -17.15 -1.57
N ASN A 64 11.28 -15.83 -1.46
CA ASN A 64 10.10 -15.07 -1.87
C ASN A 64 10.04 -15.00 -3.40
N THR A 65 8.82 -15.07 -3.93
CA THR A 65 8.57 -15.01 -5.38
C THR A 65 8.12 -13.63 -5.78
N VAL A 66 8.65 -13.11 -6.88
CA VAL A 66 8.18 -11.84 -7.46
C VAL A 66 6.68 -11.93 -7.84
N PRO A 67 5.91 -10.85 -7.66
CA PRO A 67 6.36 -9.54 -7.16
C PRO A 67 6.46 -9.47 -5.62
N HIS A 68 6.03 -10.48 -4.87
CA HIS A 68 5.91 -10.43 -3.40
C HIS A 68 7.22 -10.74 -2.67
N VAL A 69 8.29 -10.03 -3.04
CA VAL A 69 9.64 -10.20 -2.48
C VAL A 69 9.77 -9.71 -1.03
N GLU A 70 8.82 -8.91 -0.56
CA GLU A 70 8.83 -8.26 0.75
C GLU A 70 8.33 -9.16 1.88
N ASP A 71 7.89 -10.38 1.59
CA ASP A 71 7.36 -11.31 2.59
C ASP A 71 8.44 -11.69 3.62
N THR A 72 8.28 -11.27 4.87
CA THR A 72 9.25 -11.57 5.92
C THR A 72 8.58 -12.33 7.06
N ILE A 73 9.12 -13.49 7.40
CA ILE A 73 8.68 -14.27 8.56
C ILE A 73 9.25 -13.63 9.81
N ILE A 74 8.39 -13.31 10.78
CA ILE A 74 8.79 -12.68 12.03
C ILE A 74 8.44 -13.55 13.24
N SER A 75 9.31 -13.56 14.25
CA SER A 75 9.07 -14.23 15.53
C SER A 75 8.30 -13.34 16.51
N SER A 76 8.41 -12.02 16.36
CA SER A 76 7.73 -11.06 17.22
C SER A 76 7.42 -9.77 16.47
N LEU A 77 6.32 -9.15 16.88
CA LEU A 77 5.88 -7.81 16.50
C LEU A 77 5.49 -7.11 17.79
N THR A 78 6.19 -6.05 18.13
CA THR A 78 5.92 -5.24 19.31
C THR A 78 5.61 -3.82 18.86
N CYS A 79 4.40 -3.36 19.16
CA CYS A 79 4.07 -1.95 18.96
C CYS A 79 4.72 -1.13 20.07
N LEU A 80 5.48 -0.10 19.72
CA LEU A 80 6.16 0.75 20.70
C LEU A 80 5.22 1.84 21.26
N THR A 81 3.99 1.95 20.75
CA THR A 81 3.01 3.04 20.94
C THR A 81 2.29 3.12 22.29
N ASN A 82 2.92 2.68 23.37
CA ASN A 82 2.56 3.24 24.69
C ASN A 82 3.33 4.54 24.99
N ASP A 83 4.19 4.98 24.06
CA ASP A 83 5.00 6.19 24.15
C ASP A 83 4.44 7.27 23.19
N PRO A 84 3.90 8.40 23.68
CA PRO A 84 3.39 9.49 22.84
C PRO A 84 4.47 10.15 21.97
N ASP A 85 5.76 9.87 22.20
CA ASP A 85 6.88 10.35 21.39
C ASP A 85 7.26 9.37 20.24
N LYS A 86 6.43 8.36 19.93
CA LYS A 86 6.72 7.30 18.94
C LYS A 86 5.62 7.06 17.89
N PHE A 87 4.88 8.10 17.55
CA PHE A 87 3.97 8.15 16.39
C PHE A 87 4.39 9.36 15.54
N LEU A 88 4.38 9.22 14.21
CA LEU A 88 4.70 10.34 13.33
C LEU A 88 3.52 11.32 13.31
N ASP A 89 3.76 12.59 13.63
CA ASP A 89 2.74 13.63 13.42
C ASP A 89 2.51 13.93 11.93
N GLU A 90 1.57 14.83 11.61
CA GLU A 90 1.18 15.10 10.22
C GLU A 90 2.35 15.57 9.34
N ASP A 91 3.19 16.47 9.87
CA ASP A 91 4.38 16.99 9.18
C ASP A 91 5.42 15.87 8.99
N GLU A 92 5.64 15.06 10.04
CA GLU A 92 6.55 13.92 9.97
C GLU A 92 6.07 12.83 9.00
N ILE A 93 4.76 12.61 8.90
CA ILE A 93 4.17 11.69 7.91
C ILE A 93 4.38 12.22 6.50
N GLU A 94 4.14 13.51 6.25
CA GLU A 94 4.35 14.12 4.94
C GLU A 94 5.81 14.00 4.50
N ASP A 95 6.75 14.40 5.37
CA ASP A 95 8.20 14.28 5.12
C ASP A 95 8.63 12.83 4.89
N PHE A 96 8.11 11.89 5.68
CA PHE A 96 8.38 10.47 5.52
C PHE A 96 7.88 9.95 4.17
N LEU A 97 6.64 10.28 3.79
CA LEU A 97 6.06 9.84 2.53
C LEU A 97 6.79 10.44 1.33
N ALA A 98 7.15 11.72 1.39
CA ALA A 98 7.98 12.39 0.39
C ALA A 98 9.34 11.69 0.23
N GLY A 99 9.94 11.23 1.33
CA GLY A 99 11.22 10.54 1.33
C GLY A 99 11.20 9.14 0.71
N ILE A 100 10.05 8.46 0.66
CA ILE A 100 9.93 7.09 0.15
C ILE A 100 9.13 6.98 -1.15
N ALA A 101 8.44 8.04 -1.55
CA ALA A 101 7.63 8.07 -2.76
C ALA A 101 8.50 7.99 -4.02
N VAL A 102 7.94 7.39 -5.06
CA VAL A 102 8.49 7.43 -6.42
C VAL A 102 7.54 8.19 -7.35
N GLU A 103 8.06 8.59 -8.50
CA GLU A 103 7.34 9.45 -9.45
C GLU A 103 6.24 8.71 -10.24
N SER A 104 6.39 7.40 -10.46
CA SER A 104 5.40 6.61 -11.19
C SER A 104 5.10 5.28 -10.53
N ALA A 105 3.89 4.76 -10.75
CA ALA A 105 3.58 3.40 -10.29
C ALA A 105 4.41 2.35 -11.04
N ASP A 106 4.84 2.65 -12.27
CA ASP A 106 5.72 1.78 -13.04
C ASP A 106 7.10 1.65 -12.37
N ASP A 107 7.65 2.71 -11.77
CA ASP A 107 8.91 2.67 -10.99
C ASP A 107 8.80 1.81 -9.72
N ILE A 108 7.58 1.56 -9.23
CA ILE A 108 7.36 0.62 -8.14
C ILE A 108 7.49 -0.81 -8.66
N PHE A 109 6.79 -1.13 -9.75
CA PHE A 109 6.60 -2.51 -10.19
C PHE A 109 7.62 -2.99 -11.22
N GLY A 110 8.38 -2.06 -11.81
CA GLY A 110 9.49 -2.28 -12.72
C GLY A 110 9.10 -2.41 -14.19
N TYR A 111 10.14 -2.63 -14.99
CA TYR A 111 10.10 -2.71 -16.45
C TYR A 111 10.71 -4.01 -16.95
N ASP A 112 10.29 -4.46 -18.13
CA ASP A 112 10.88 -5.63 -18.81
C ASP A 112 12.23 -5.31 -19.48
N GLU A 113 12.84 -6.31 -20.11
CA GLU A 113 14.14 -6.18 -20.78
C GLU A 113 14.14 -5.16 -21.94
N ASP A 114 12.95 -4.83 -22.46
CA ASP A 114 12.72 -3.90 -23.56
C ASP A 114 12.22 -2.53 -23.05
N ASP A 115 12.31 -2.26 -21.75
CA ASP A 115 11.90 -1.00 -21.08
C ASP A 115 10.37 -0.76 -21.13
N ASN A 116 9.57 -1.82 -21.29
CA ASN A 116 8.11 -1.72 -21.18
C ASN A 116 7.67 -1.96 -19.72
N PRO A 117 6.71 -1.18 -19.20
CA PRO A 117 6.25 -1.36 -17.82
C PRO A 117 5.55 -2.71 -17.65
N TYR A 118 5.86 -3.42 -16.55
CA TYR A 118 5.17 -4.67 -16.21
C TYR A 118 3.70 -4.44 -15.85
N LEU A 119 3.37 -3.24 -15.35
CA LEU A 119 2.03 -2.88 -14.95
C LEU A 119 1.18 -2.61 -16.21
N ILE A 120 0.25 -3.51 -16.48
CA ILE A 120 -0.64 -3.48 -17.64
C ILE A 120 -2.10 -3.31 -17.22
N LEU A 121 -2.91 -2.77 -18.11
CA LEU A 121 -4.36 -2.74 -17.98
C LEU A 121 -4.95 -3.94 -18.74
N ASP A 122 -5.54 -4.89 -18.02
CA ASP A 122 -6.22 -6.05 -18.60
C ASP A 122 -7.64 -6.18 -18.00
N ASN A 123 -8.65 -6.25 -18.87
CA ASN A 123 -10.06 -6.33 -18.52
C ASN A 123 -10.50 -5.33 -17.41
N ARG A 124 -10.03 -4.08 -17.50
CA ARG A 124 -10.27 -2.97 -16.54
C ARG A 124 -9.56 -3.11 -15.19
N ASN A 125 -8.67 -4.09 -15.04
CA ASN A 125 -7.83 -4.24 -13.86
C ASN A 125 -6.40 -3.90 -14.23
N TRP A 126 -5.81 -2.95 -13.51
CA TRP A 126 -4.38 -2.74 -13.52
C TRP A 126 -3.71 -3.89 -12.75
N GLY A 127 -2.60 -4.41 -13.24
CA GLY A 127 -1.86 -5.46 -12.56
C GLY A 127 -0.68 -5.96 -13.38
N LEU A 128 0.03 -6.94 -12.85
CA LEU A 128 1.12 -7.62 -13.54
C LEU A 128 0.93 -9.14 -13.53
N ARG A 129 1.61 -9.81 -14.46
CA ARG A 129 1.56 -11.26 -14.57
C ARG A 129 2.31 -11.91 -13.39
N PRO A 130 1.85 -13.05 -12.86
CA PRO A 130 2.57 -13.76 -11.80
C PRO A 130 4.01 -14.08 -12.20
N ASN A 131 4.94 -13.96 -11.25
CA ASN A 131 6.37 -14.16 -11.46
C ASN A 131 7.03 -13.14 -12.40
N THR A 132 6.43 -11.95 -12.58
CA THR A 132 7.08 -10.78 -13.20
C THR A 132 7.09 -9.60 -12.22
N GLY A 133 7.72 -8.49 -12.62
CA GLY A 133 7.88 -7.32 -11.78
C GLY A 133 9.05 -7.41 -10.80
N GLU A 134 9.28 -6.31 -10.10
CA GLU A 134 10.38 -6.19 -9.13
C GLU A 134 9.93 -6.38 -7.70
N ARG A 135 8.82 -5.72 -7.34
CA ARG A 135 8.25 -5.73 -5.98
C ARG A 135 6.75 -5.53 -6.04
N SER A 136 6.09 -5.68 -4.90
CA SER A 136 4.63 -5.65 -4.77
C SER A 136 4.09 -4.54 -3.90
N LEU A 137 4.97 -3.76 -3.26
CA LEU A 137 4.65 -2.65 -2.37
C LEU A 137 5.42 -1.39 -2.80
N GLY A 138 4.76 -0.23 -2.71
CA GLY A 138 5.41 1.06 -2.91
C GLY A 138 4.51 2.23 -2.56
N THR A 139 5.09 3.42 -2.49
CA THR A 139 4.40 4.70 -2.35
C THR A 139 4.66 5.51 -3.61
N VAL A 140 3.62 6.13 -4.16
CA VAL A 140 3.71 7.01 -5.33
C VAL A 140 3.16 8.38 -4.97
N GLU A 141 3.80 9.42 -5.47
CA GLU A 141 3.26 10.77 -5.44
C GLU A 141 2.24 10.95 -6.59
N VAL A 142 1.13 11.63 -6.32
CA VAL A 142 0.05 11.81 -7.30
C VAL A 142 -0.35 13.27 -7.46
N THR A 143 -0.75 13.64 -8.67
CA THR A 143 -1.26 14.99 -8.99
C THR A 143 -2.77 15.09 -8.87
N TRP A 144 -3.46 13.95 -8.93
CA TRP A 144 -4.90 13.84 -8.87
C TRP A 144 -5.31 12.48 -8.29
N VAL A 145 -6.32 12.48 -7.43
CA VAL A 145 -6.95 11.25 -6.92
C VAL A 145 -8.45 11.44 -6.78
N LYS A 146 -9.20 10.40 -7.14
CA LYS A 146 -10.64 10.32 -6.98
C LYS A 146 -11.03 9.04 -6.28
N ILE A 147 -11.71 9.18 -5.14
CA ILE A 147 -12.20 8.06 -4.35
C ILE A 147 -13.73 8.02 -4.45
N TYR A 148 -14.26 6.88 -4.88
CA TYR A 148 -15.70 6.73 -5.14
C TYR A 148 -16.19 5.30 -4.86
N LYS A 149 -17.49 5.14 -4.66
CA LYS A 149 -18.15 3.83 -4.65
C LYS A 149 -18.65 3.50 -6.06
N ASP A 150 -18.31 2.31 -6.56
CA ASP A 150 -18.83 1.82 -7.84
C ASP A 150 -20.30 1.34 -7.71
N TYR A 151 -20.87 0.85 -8.81
CA TYR A 151 -22.26 0.37 -8.82
C TYR A 151 -22.53 -0.88 -7.96
N TYR A 152 -21.47 -1.54 -7.48
CA TYR A 152 -21.52 -2.65 -6.54
C TYR A 152 -21.22 -2.22 -5.11
N ASP A 153 -21.20 -0.91 -4.83
CA ASP A 153 -20.85 -0.34 -3.53
C ASP A 153 -19.41 -0.66 -3.10
N LYS A 154 -18.53 -1.00 -4.06
CA LYS A 154 -17.10 -1.21 -3.78
C LYS A 154 -16.36 0.11 -3.95
N VAL A 155 -15.47 0.39 -3.01
CA VAL A 155 -14.65 1.60 -3.07
C VAL A 155 -13.54 1.44 -4.11
N ARG A 156 -13.38 2.47 -4.93
CA ARG A 156 -12.43 2.56 -6.03
C ARG A 156 -11.65 3.85 -5.95
N VAL A 157 -10.44 3.80 -6.50
CA VAL A 157 -9.54 4.92 -6.66
C VAL A 157 -9.18 5.01 -8.12
N ASP A 158 -9.42 6.19 -8.69
CA ASP A 158 -8.77 6.63 -9.93
C ASP A 158 -7.69 7.64 -9.51
N PHE A 159 -6.52 7.61 -10.14
CA PHE A 159 -5.44 8.55 -9.82
C PHE A 159 -4.52 8.80 -11.01
N GLU A 160 -3.78 9.90 -10.95
CA GLU A 160 -2.71 10.26 -11.89
C GLU A 160 -1.41 10.41 -11.11
N ASP A 161 -0.37 9.66 -11.47
CA ASP A 161 0.95 9.83 -10.88
C ASP A 161 1.66 11.08 -11.42
N VAL A 162 2.73 11.55 -10.77
CA VAL A 162 3.44 12.76 -11.20
C VAL A 162 4.13 12.62 -12.57
N SER A 163 4.28 11.40 -13.09
CA SER A 163 4.70 11.16 -14.47
C SER A 163 3.60 11.45 -15.51
N GLY A 164 2.35 11.67 -15.06
CA GLY A 164 1.18 11.96 -15.87
C GLY A 164 0.43 10.72 -16.35
N LYS A 165 0.70 9.54 -15.79
CA LYS A 165 0.00 8.30 -16.14
C LYS A 165 -1.22 8.10 -15.25
N THR A 166 -2.37 7.86 -15.87
CA THR A 166 -3.64 7.65 -15.16
C THR A 166 -3.94 6.17 -14.94
N TYR A 167 -4.34 5.83 -13.73
CA TYR A 167 -4.83 4.51 -13.33
C TYR A 167 -6.26 4.64 -12.87
N THR A 168 -7.10 3.71 -13.28
CA THR A 168 -8.54 3.80 -13.07
C THR A 168 -9.06 2.52 -12.46
N HIS A 169 -10.08 2.66 -11.62
CA HIS A 169 -10.85 1.58 -11.02
C HIS A 169 -10.03 0.66 -10.10
N ALA A 170 -8.94 1.18 -9.53
CA ALA A 170 -8.14 0.42 -8.57
C ALA A 170 -8.95 0.24 -7.27
N PRO A 171 -9.01 -0.96 -6.67
CA PRO A 171 -9.68 -1.18 -5.40
C PRO A 171 -8.98 -0.43 -4.26
N LEU A 172 -9.75 0.29 -3.44
CA LEU A 172 -9.28 0.74 -2.12
C LEU A 172 -9.46 -0.42 -1.12
N VAL A 173 -8.38 -0.84 -0.47
CA VAL A 173 -8.37 -2.02 0.42
C VAL A 173 -7.87 -1.72 1.84
N ILE A 174 -7.90 -0.46 2.24
CA ILE A 174 -7.52 -0.02 3.59
C ILE A 174 -8.42 -0.67 4.67
N GLN A 175 -7.83 -1.00 5.81
CA GLN A 175 -8.57 -1.38 7.01
C GLN A 175 -9.10 -0.11 7.69
N ALA A 176 -10.32 0.28 7.32
CA ALA A 176 -11.04 1.41 7.89
C ALA A 176 -12.52 1.03 8.13
N THR A 177 -13.20 1.82 8.96
CA THR A 177 -14.65 1.79 9.15
C THR A 177 -15.37 2.40 7.95
N ASP A 178 -16.67 2.12 7.81
CA ASP A 178 -17.46 2.70 6.71
C ASP A 178 -17.52 4.24 6.80
N ASP A 179 -17.56 4.80 8.02
CA ASP A 179 -17.56 6.26 8.24
C ASP A 179 -16.22 6.91 7.83
N GLU A 180 -15.09 6.26 8.13
CA GLU A 180 -13.76 6.70 7.67
C GLU A 180 -13.62 6.59 6.15
N ILE A 181 -14.18 5.54 5.53
CA ILE A 181 -14.21 5.42 4.07
C ILE A 181 -15.07 6.52 3.45
N ASP A 182 -16.24 6.79 4.04
CA ASP A 182 -17.18 7.77 3.52
C ASP A 182 -16.62 9.21 3.63
N SER A 183 -15.80 9.50 4.65
CA SER A 183 -15.13 10.81 4.78
C SER A 183 -14.01 11.01 3.76
N MET A 184 -13.45 9.94 3.19
CA MET A 184 -12.43 10.01 2.15
C MET A 184 -13.02 10.15 0.73
N LEU A 185 -14.33 9.95 0.54
CA LEU A 185 -14.93 10.04 -0.79
C LEU A 185 -14.83 11.47 -1.34
N GLY A 186 -14.35 11.59 -2.57
CA GLY A 186 -14.09 12.89 -3.15
C GLY A 186 -13.19 12.84 -4.36
N GLU A 187 -12.87 14.03 -4.87
CA GLU A 187 -11.91 14.24 -5.94
C GLU A 187 -10.97 15.35 -5.46
N PHE A 188 -9.67 15.06 -5.53
CA PHE A 188 -8.59 15.85 -4.94
C PHE A 188 -7.55 16.06 -6.05
N ASN A 189 -7.04 17.29 -6.17
CA ASN A 189 -6.09 17.66 -7.21
C ASN A 189 -5.04 18.63 -6.65
N ALA A 190 -3.96 18.82 -7.39
CA ALA A 190 -2.84 19.70 -7.02
C ALA A 190 -3.18 21.21 -6.93
N GLU A 191 -4.39 21.65 -7.32
CA GLU A 191 -4.84 23.03 -7.05
C GLU A 191 -5.45 23.18 -5.65
N ASP A 192 -5.93 22.08 -5.06
CA ASP A 192 -6.62 22.06 -3.78
C ASP A 192 -5.72 21.60 -2.60
N TYR A 193 -4.59 20.96 -2.92
CA TYR A 193 -3.69 20.29 -1.96
C TYR A 193 -2.24 20.42 -2.39
N ASP A 194 -1.32 20.48 -1.42
CA ASP A 194 0.12 20.67 -1.70
C ASP A 194 0.79 19.38 -2.12
N SER A 195 0.47 18.29 -1.45
CA SER A 195 1.03 16.98 -1.72
C SER A 195 0.02 15.87 -1.48
N MET A 196 0.13 14.81 -2.28
CA MET A 196 -0.72 13.63 -2.18
C MET A 196 0.11 12.38 -2.46
N TYR A 197 -0.05 11.39 -1.58
CA TYR A 197 0.69 10.14 -1.68
C TYR A 197 -0.24 8.94 -1.56
N LEU A 198 -0.10 8.01 -2.49
CA LEU A 198 -0.81 6.74 -2.47
C LEU A 198 0.15 5.62 -2.11
N ARG A 199 -0.23 4.79 -1.15
CA ARG A 199 0.45 3.50 -0.95
C ARG A 199 -0.21 2.46 -1.82
N LEU A 200 0.55 1.94 -2.77
CA LEU A 200 0.15 0.94 -3.74
C LEU A 200 0.59 -0.46 -3.30
N SER A 201 -0.18 -1.46 -3.70
CA SER A 201 0.24 -2.86 -3.64
C SER A 201 -0.35 -3.72 -4.72
N LEU A 202 0.24 -4.90 -4.87
CA LEU A 202 -0.31 -5.97 -5.70
C LEU A 202 -0.91 -7.06 -4.84
N ALA A 203 -2.16 -7.43 -5.15
CA ALA A 203 -2.78 -8.63 -4.62
C ALA A 203 -1.97 -9.88 -5.00
N ARG A 204 -2.15 -10.96 -4.25
CA ARG A 204 -1.69 -12.28 -4.70
C ARG A 204 -2.39 -12.66 -6.01
N PRO A 205 -1.75 -13.50 -6.86
CA PRO A 205 -2.34 -13.96 -8.12
C PRO A 205 -3.80 -14.39 -7.93
N TYR A 206 -4.69 -13.77 -8.69
CA TYR A 206 -6.11 -14.11 -8.73
C TYR A 206 -6.58 -14.14 -10.19
N HIS A 207 -7.61 -14.95 -10.46
CA HIS A 207 -8.38 -14.93 -11.70
C HIS A 207 -9.83 -14.71 -11.33
N ALA A 208 -10.51 -13.73 -11.93
CA ALA A 208 -11.92 -13.49 -11.65
C ALA A 208 -12.78 -14.59 -12.28
N ASP A 209 -12.42 -15.03 -13.49
CA ASP A 209 -13.07 -16.10 -14.23
C ASP A 209 -12.05 -17.05 -14.90
N ALA A 210 -12.50 -18.25 -15.28
CA ALA A 210 -11.64 -19.31 -15.85
C ALA A 210 -11.04 -18.99 -17.24
N TRP A 211 -11.38 -17.84 -17.82
CA TRP A 211 -10.97 -17.42 -19.17
C TRP A 211 -10.02 -16.21 -19.16
N GLU A 212 -9.72 -15.68 -17.98
CA GLU A 212 -8.84 -14.52 -17.81
C GLU A 212 -7.43 -14.96 -17.42
N ASP A 213 -6.44 -14.16 -17.81
CA ASP A 213 -5.06 -14.36 -17.36
C ASP A 213 -4.98 -14.11 -15.84
N TRP A 214 -4.11 -14.85 -15.17
CA TRP A 214 -3.83 -14.60 -13.76
C TRP A 214 -3.13 -13.25 -13.63
N LEU A 215 -3.59 -12.41 -12.71
CA LEU A 215 -2.97 -11.12 -12.42
C LEU A 215 -2.73 -10.96 -10.92
N CYS A 216 -1.59 -10.37 -10.59
CA CYS A 216 -1.38 -9.69 -9.34
C CYS A 216 -1.99 -8.29 -9.49
N ALA A 217 -3.26 -8.12 -9.10
CA ALA A 217 -4.01 -6.89 -9.35
C ALA A 217 -3.51 -5.73 -8.46
N LEU A 218 -3.38 -4.55 -9.04
CA LEU A 218 -3.10 -3.29 -8.35
C LEU A 218 -4.21 -2.98 -7.34
N GLN A 219 -3.81 -2.47 -6.18
CA GLN A 219 -4.68 -2.03 -5.10
C GLN A 219 -4.08 -0.79 -4.45
N VAL A 220 -4.94 0.14 -4.05
CA VAL A 220 -4.57 1.26 -3.18
C VAL A 220 -4.91 0.84 -1.75
N SER A 221 -3.96 0.93 -0.83
CA SER A 221 -4.22 0.54 0.57
C SER A 221 -4.04 1.66 1.58
N ASN A 222 -3.58 2.83 1.13
CA ASN A 222 -3.61 4.06 1.92
C ASN A 222 -3.62 5.26 0.96
N VAL A 223 -4.30 6.33 1.36
CA VAL A 223 -4.36 7.62 0.65
C VAL A 223 -4.05 8.68 1.69
N ASN A 224 -3.04 9.51 1.42
CA ASN A 224 -2.68 10.64 2.26
C ASN A 224 -2.72 11.90 1.41
N VAL A 225 -3.44 12.90 1.89
CA VAL A 225 -3.70 14.17 1.20
C VAL A 225 -3.39 15.27 2.19
N PHE A 226 -2.44 16.13 1.86
CA PHE A 226 -1.95 17.20 2.73
C PHE A 226 -2.32 18.56 2.14
N SER A 227 -2.75 19.49 3.01
CA SER A 227 -3.10 20.86 2.64
C SER A 227 -2.44 21.84 3.59
N GLU A 228 -1.90 22.93 3.05
CA GLU A 228 -1.41 24.07 3.82
C GLU A 228 -2.55 24.61 4.68
N VAL A 229 -2.41 24.46 5.99
CA VAL A 229 -3.22 25.23 6.92
C VAL A 229 -2.72 26.67 6.86
N TYR A 230 -3.36 27.50 6.02
CA TYR A 230 -3.21 28.94 6.14
C TYR A 230 -3.77 29.37 7.50
N GLU A 231 -2.89 29.49 8.50
CA GLU A 231 -3.21 30.19 9.75
C GLU A 231 -3.53 31.67 9.39
N TYR A 232 -4.81 32.02 9.40
CA TYR A 232 -5.31 33.39 9.24
C TYR A 232 -5.28 34.18 10.56
#